data_AF-A0A968ATY1-F1
#
_entry.id   AF-A0A968ATY1-F1
#
_cell.length_a   1.000
_cell.length_b   1.000
_cell.length_c   1.000
_cell.angle_alpha   90.00
_cell.angle_beta   90.00
_cell.angle_gamma   90.00
#
_symmetry.space_group_name_H-M   'P 1'
#
loop_
_entity.id
_entity.type
_entity.pdbx_description
1 polymer ?
#
loop_
_entity_poly.entity_id
_entity_poly.type
_entity_poly.pdbx_seq_one_letter_code
_entity_poly.pdbx_strand_id
1 'polypeptide(L)' 'MARLALTHSSYANEHAAEAPEHNERLEFLGDAVLDFVISDLLMAQHPDLPEGDLSKMRAALV' A
#
# COMPACT_ATOMS: atom_id res chain seq x y z
N MET A 1 -15.09 -9.03 1.25
CA MET A 1 -14.01 -8.08 1.60
C MET A 1 -12.86 -8.79 2.33
N ALA A 2 -13.02 -9.31 3.56
CA ALA A 2 -11.93 -9.95 4.31
C ALA A 2 -11.28 -11.16 3.59
N ARG A 3 -12.07 -12.07 3.01
CA ARG A 3 -11.54 -13.21 2.24
C ARG A 3 -10.69 -12.75 1.04
N LEU A 4 -11.14 -11.72 0.34
CA LEU A 4 -10.43 -11.15 -0.81
C LEU A 4 -9.10 -10.53 -0.39
N ALA A 5 -9.09 -9.73 0.67
CA ALA A 5 -7.87 -9.10 1.21
C ALA A 5 -6.80 -10.12 1.66
N LEU A 6 -7.22 -11.32 2.06
CA LEU A 6 -6.35 -12.41 2.53
C LEU A 6 -5.96 -13.41 1.43
N THR A 7 -6.43 -13.21 0.19
CA THR A 7 -6.12 -14.13 -0.93
C THR A 7 -5.02 -13.52 -1.79
N HIS A 8 -3.81 -14.09 -1.69
CA HIS A 8 -2.65 -13.67 -2.47
C HIS A 8 -2.73 -14.17 -3.93
N SER A 9 -2.12 -13.45 -4.87
CA SER A 9 -2.11 -13.80 -6.30
C SER A 9 -1.49 -15.17 -6.59
N SER A 10 -0.48 -15.60 -5.82
CA SER A 10 0.09 -16.95 -5.93
C SER A 10 -0.94 -18.05 -5.71
N TYR A 11 -1.81 -17.91 -4.69
CA TYR A 11 -2.86 -18.88 -4.41
C TYR A 11 -3.87 -18.94 -5.56
N ALA A 12 -4.24 -17.78 -6.12
CA ALA A 12 -5.13 -17.70 -7.27
C ALA A 12 -4.52 -18.31 -8.54
N ASN A 13 -3.21 -18.15 -8.75
CA ASN A 13 -2.51 -18.76 -9.88
C ASN A 13 -2.42 -20.29 -9.76
N GLU A 14 -2.22 -20.83 -8.55
CA GLU A 14 -2.19 -22.27 -8.30
C GLU A 14 -3.57 -22.92 -8.44
N HIS A 15 -4.65 -22.16 -8.21
CA HIS A 15 -6.05 -22.59 -8.32
C HIS A 15 -6.75 -21.94 -9.51
N ALA A 16 -6.05 -21.77 -10.63
CA ALA A 16 -6.55 -21.04 -11.81
C ALA A 16 -7.88 -21.58 -12.37
N ALA A 17 -8.16 -22.88 -12.19
CA ALA A 17 -9.43 -23.50 -12.60
C ALA A 17 -10.65 -22.93 -11.82
N GLU A 18 -10.44 -22.45 -10.60
CA GLU A 18 -11.47 -21.84 -9.75
C GLU A 18 -11.53 -20.33 -9.92
N ALA A 19 -10.55 -19.73 -10.63
CA ALA A 19 -10.38 -18.30 -10.86
C ALA A 19 -10.72 -17.42 -9.64
N PRO A 20 -10.17 -17.72 -8.44
CA PRO A 20 -10.52 -16.97 -7.25
C PRO A 20 -10.00 -15.53 -7.36
N GLU A 21 -10.83 -14.57 -6.95
CA GLU A 21 -10.40 -13.17 -6.84
C GLU A 21 -9.24 -13.06 -5.82
N HIS A 22 -8.26 -12.20 -6.11
CA HIS A 22 -7.09 -11.95 -5.26
C HIS A 22 -6.98 -10.46 -4.88
N ASN A 23 -6.12 -10.18 -3.90
CA ASN A 23 -6.04 -8.87 -3.24
C ASN A 23 -5.29 -7.76 -4.01
N GLU A 24 -4.63 -8.02 -5.14
CA GLU A 24 -3.79 -7.01 -5.85
C GLU A 24 -4.48 -5.64 -6.05
N ARG A 25 -5.77 -5.61 -6.39
CA ARG A 25 -6.50 -4.34 -6.54
C ARG A 25 -6.72 -3.61 -5.21
N LEU A 26 -6.91 -4.34 -4.12
CA LEU A 26 -7.03 -3.80 -2.78
C LEU A 26 -5.67 -3.36 -2.23
N GLU A 27 -4.61 -4.10 -2.55
CA GLU A 27 -3.22 -3.75 -2.22
C GLU A 27 -2.83 -2.44 -2.89
N PHE A 28 -3.02 -2.32 -4.21
CA PHE A 28 -2.78 -1.09 -4.95
C PHE A 28 -3.50 0.14 -4.36
N LEU A 29 -4.77 -0.02 -3.97
CA LEU A 29 -5.53 1.04 -3.32
C LEU A 29 -5.01 1.33 -1.90
N GLY A 30 -4.68 0.29 -1.15
CA GLY A 30 -4.14 0.38 0.20
C GLY A 30 -2.83 1.16 0.23
N ASP A 31 -1.91 0.86 -0.68
CA ASP A 31 -0.62 1.54 -0.82
C ASP A 31 -0.81 3.03 -1.12
N ALA A 32 -1.67 3.37 -2.09
CA ALA A 32 -1.94 4.76 -2.44
C ALA A 32 -2.54 5.56 -1.26
N VAL A 33 -3.43 4.96 -0.48
CA VAL A 33 -4.01 5.59 0.71
C VAL A 33 -2.97 5.73 1.82
N LEU A 34 -2.16 4.70 2.06
CA LEU A 34 -1.11 4.71 3.08
C LEU A 34 -0.06 5.78 2.76
N ASP A 35 0.42 5.83 1.51
CA ASP A 35 1.38 6.82 1.02
C ASP A 35 0.88 8.25 1.23
N PHE A 36 -0.40 8.49 0.94
CA PHE A 36 -1.02 9.80 1.14
C PHE A 36 -1.04 10.19 2.63
N VAL A 37 -1.52 9.30 3.50
CA VAL A 37 -1.62 9.58 4.94
C VAL A 37 -0.25 9.80 5.57
N ILE A 38 0.75 8.99 5.22
CA ILE A 38 2.13 9.15 5.73
C ILE A 38 2.73 10.45 5.22
N SER A 39 2.52 10.81 3.95
CA SER A 39 3.01 12.08 3.40
C SER A 39 2.41 13.28 4.12
N ASP A 40 1.09 13.30 4.33
CA ASP A 40 0.39 14.37 5.05
C ASP A 40 0.91 14.50 6.49
N LEU A 41 1.07 13.38 7.19
CA LEU A 41 1.59 13.33 8.55
C LEU A 41 3.03 13.86 8.64
N LEU A 42 3.91 13.47 7.71
CA LEU A 42 5.29 13.95 7.67
C LEU A 42 5.36 15.45 7.36
N MET A 43 4.55 15.94 6.43
CA MET A 43 4.47 17.38 6.11
C MET A 43 3.98 18.19 7.31
N ALA A 44 3.01 17.67 8.07
CA ALA A 44 2.49 18.33 9.27
C ALA A 44 3.49 18.34 10.44
N GLN A 45 4.23 17.25 10.64
CA GLN A 45 5.19 17.12 11.75
C GLN A 45 6.53 17.81 11.48
N HIS A 46 6.91 17.97 10.20
CA HIS A 46 8.19 18.50 9.80
C HIS A 46 8.05 19.60 8.72
N PRO A 47 7.39 20.73 9.03
CA PRO A 47 7.05 21.76 8.05
C PRO A 47 8.28 22.47 7.44
N ASP A 48 9.42 22.45 8.14
CA ASP A 48 10.65 23.11 7.71
C ASP A 48 11.60 22.20 6.91
N LEU A 49 11.29 20.90 6.78
CA LEU A 49 12.12 19.97 6.03
C LEU A 49 11.86 20.09 4.52
N PRO A 50 12.91 19.99 3.69
CA PRO A 50 12.73 19.94 2.25
C PRO A 50 12.08 18.61 1.82
N GLU A 51 11.35 18.65 0.70
CA GLU A 51 10.65 17.49 0.13
C GLU A 51 11.55 16.25 0.01
N GLY A 52 12.80 16.41 -0.42
CA GLY A 52 13.72 15.28 -0.58
C GLY A 52 14.03 14.53 0.72
N ASP A 53 13.99 15.19 1.87
CA ASP A 53 14.18 14.53 3.16
C ASP A 53 12.88 13.89 3.66
N LEU A 54 11.73 14.54 3.44
CA LEU A 54 10.42 13.94 3.71
C LEU A 54 10.20 12.67 2.87
N SER A 55 10.61 12.68 1.60
CA SER A 55 10.52 11.52 0.71
C SER A 55 11.41 10.36 1.16
N LYS A 56 12.62 10.63 1.69
CA LYS A 56 13.46 9.58 2.30
C LYS A 56 12.83 9.01 3.57
N MET A 57 12.23 9.86 4.40
CA MET A 57 11.53 9.41 5.62
C MET A 57 10.32 8.55 5.29
N ARG A 58 9.51 8.93 4.30
CA ARG A 58 8.38 8.13 3.82
C ARG A 58 8.85 6.75 3.34
N ALA A 59 9.87 6.71 2.49
CA ALA A 59 10.44 5.46 1.96
C ALA A 59 11.12 4.55 3.00
N ALA A 60 11.31 5.02 4.23
CA ALA A 60 11.79 4.19 5.35
C ALA A 60 10.65 3.63 6.21
N LEU A 61 9.43 4.16 6.07
CA LEU A 61 8.25 3.76 6.82
C LEU A 61 7.39 2.74 6.07
N VAL A 62 7.45 2.74 4.74
CA VAL A 62 6.81 1.79 3.81
C VAL A 62 7.87 1.11 2.98
#